data_AF-A0A920QMC0-F1
#
_entry.id   AF-A0A920QMC0-F1
#
_cell.length_a   1.000
_cell.length_b   1.000
_cell.length_c   1.000
_cell.angle_alpha   90.00
_cell.angle_beta   90.00
_cell.angle_gamma   90.00
#
_symmetry.space_group_name_H-M   'P 1'
#
loop_
_entity.id
_entity.type
_entity.pdbx_description
1 polymer ?
#
loop_
_entity_poly.entity_id
_entity_poly.type
_entity_poly.pdbx_seq_one_letter_code
_entity_poly.pdbx_strand_id
1 'polypeptide(L)' 'MIPEKIQIVEVGPRDGLQNEKEWVPTKKKISLIEKLADQD' A
#
# COMPACT_ATOMS: atom_id res chain seq x y z
N MET A 1 -2.32 18.25 -22.77
CA MET A 1 -3.64 18.03 -22.15
C MET A 1 -3.41 17.28 -20.85
N ILE A 2 -3.91 17.78 -19.72
CA ILE A 2 -3.72 17.16 -18.39
C ILE A 2 -5.07 16.57 -17.96
N PRO A 3 -5.11 15.33 -17.42
CA PRO A 3 -6.36 14.71 -17.00
C PRO A 3 -6.98 15.43 -15.80
N GLU A 4 -8.31 15.53 -15.79
CA GLU A 4 -9.09 16.18 -14.72
C GLU A 4 -9.13 15.36 -13.42
N LYS A 5 -8.86 14.06 -13.52
CA LYS A 5 -8.81 13.13 -12.38
C LYS A 5 -7.69 12.13 -12.57
N ILE A 6 -7.04 11.80 -11.46
CA ILE A 6 -5.96 10.81 -11.40
C ILE A 6 -6.37 9.76 -10.38
N GLN A 7 -6.20 8.49 -10.73
CA GLN A 7 -6.34 7.39 -9.80
C GLN A 7 -4.96 7.05 -9.23
N ILE A 8 -4.82 7.13 -7.92
CA ILE A 8 -3.64 6.62 -7.22
C ILE A 8 -3.92 5.16 -6.86
N VAL A 9 -3.03 4.26 -7.26
CA VAL A 9 -3.13 2.83 -6.96
C VAL A 9 -2.00 2.45 -6.02
N GLU A 10 -2.34 2.16 -4.77
CA GLU A 10 -1.38 1.73 -3.75
C GLU A 10 -1.07 0.24 -3.90
N VAL A 11 0.20 -0.07 -4.18
CA VAL A 11 0.68 -1.44 -4.42
C VAL A 11 1.70 -1.90 -3.39
N GLY A 12 2.14 -1.02 -2.49
CA GLY A 12 3.08 -1.27 -1.40
C GLY A 12 2.73 -2.48 -0.54
N PRO A 13 1.47 -2.69 -0.11
CA PRO A 13 1.09 -3.87 0.67
C PRO A 13 1.37 -5.21 0.00
N ARG A 14 1.47 -5.24 -1.34
CA ARG A 14 1.81 -6.44 -2.11
C ARG A 14 3.21 -6.36 -2.69
N ASP A 15 3.41 -5.50 -3.68
CA ASP A 15 4.63 -5.47 -4.50
C ASP A 15 5.81 -4.92 -3.70
N GLY A 16 5.59 -3.88 -2.90
CA GLY A 16 6.60 -3.35 -1.99
C GLY A 16 7.07 -4.40 -1.00
N LEU A 17 6.13 -4.96 -0.22
CA LEU A 17 6.45 -5.98 0.79
C LEU A 17 7.01 -7.28 0.23
N GLN A 18 6.76 -7.58 -1.04
CA GLN A 18 7.34 -8.74 -1.71
C GLN A 18 8.83 -8.53 -2.03
N ASN A 19 9.26 -7.29 -2.25
CA ASN A 19 10.67 -6.93 -2.51
C ASN A 19 11.47 -6.69 -1.22
N GLU A 20 10.82 -6.65 -0.06
CA GLU A 20 11.50 -6.56 1.22
C GLU A 20 12.32 -7.82 1.50
N LYS A 21 13.57 -7.62 1.93
CA LYS A 21 14.50 -8.73 2.21
C LYS A 21 14.05 -9.55 3.42
N GLU A 22 13.44 -8.89 4.39
CA GLU A 22 13.02 -9.49 5.66
C GLU A 22 11.54 -9.86 5.65
N TRP A 23 11.21 -10.95 6.33
CA TRP A 23 9.81 -11.36 6.46
C TRP A 23 9.02 -10.35 7.30
N VAL A 24 7.97 -9.80 6.71
CA VAL A 24 7.02 -8.93 7.42
C VAL A 24 5.91 -9.76 8.06
N PRO A 25 5.76 -9.72 9.40
CA PRO A 25 4.68 -10.43 10.08
C PRO A 25 3.30 -9.99 9.62
N THR A 26 2.35 -10.93 9.55
CA THR A 26 0.97 -10.69 9.08
C THR A 26 0.30 -9.50 9.78
N LYS A 27 0.48 -9.34 11.10
CA LYS A 27 -0.08 -8.22 11.86
C LYS A 27 0.38 -6.85 11.33
N LYS A 28 1.64 -6.73 10.90
CA LYS A 28 2.16 -5.49 10.32
C LYS A 28 1.61 -5.23 8.92
N LYS A 29 1.40 -6.29 8.12
CA LYS A 29 0.76 -6.18 6.79
C LYS A 29 -0.66 -5.67 6.90
N ILE A 30 -1.44 -6.21 7.84
CA ILE A 30 -2.82 -5.79 8.12
C ILE A 30 -2.85 -4.32 8.55
N SER A 31 -2.03 -3.95 9.55
CA SER A 31 -1.98 -2.57 10.02
C SER A 31 -1.58 -1.56 8.95
N LEU A 32 -0.72 -1.95 7.99
CA LEU A 32 -0.37 -1.11 6.85
C LEU A 32 -1.59 -0.87 5.95
N ILE A 33 -2.35 -1.93 5.62
CA ILE A 33 -3.54 -1.83 4.77
C ILE A 33 -4.62 -0.97 5.46
N GLU A 34 -4.87 -1.19 6.75
CA GLU A 34 -5.83 -0.39 7.54
C GLU A 34 -5.48 1.10 7.49
N LYS A 35 -4.21 1.46 7.71
CA LYS A 35 -3.76 2.86 7.62
C LYS A 35 -3.85 3.47 6.22
N LEU A 36 -3.73 2.66 5.18
CA LEU A 36 -3.88 3.12 3.79
C LEU A 36 -5.36 3.24 3.39
N ALA A 37 -6.25 2.49 4.03
CA ALA A 37 -7.69 2.56 3.84
C ALA A 37 -8.32 3.73 4.61
N ASP A 38 -7.85 4.00 5.84
CA ASP A 38 -8.35 5.07 6.72
C ASP A 38 -7.72 6.44 6.41
N GLN A 39 -7.51 6.77 5.13
CA GLN A 39 -7.06 8.10 4.72
C GLN A 39 -8.26 9.05 4.64
N ASP A 40 -8.63 9.62 5.79
CA ASP A 40 -9.31 10.94 5.86
C ASP A 40 -8.35 12.08 5.52
#